data_AF-A0A8C8UBZ7-F1
#
_entry.id   AF-A0A8C8UBZ7-F1
#
_cell.length_a   1.000
_cell.length_b   1.000
_cell.length_c   1.000
_cell.angle_alpha   90.00
_cell.angle_beta   90.00
_cell.angle_gamma   90.00
#
_symmetry.space_group_name_H-M   'P 1'
#
loop_
_entity.id
_entity.type
_entity.pdbx_description
1 polymer ?
#
loop_
_entity_poly.entity_id
_entity_poly.type
_entity_poly.pdbx_seq_one_letter_code
_entity_poly.pdbx_strand_id
1 'polypeptide(L)' 'MAANRTTNPWQFLPLELMDKYIGSRVDTVMESDKEVFGTFLGFDDFVNMVLEDVTV' A
#
# COMPACT_ATOMS: atom_id res chain seq x y z
N MET A 1 18.47 -23.97 -8.03
CA MET A 1 18.85 -23.35 -6.73
C MET A 1 17.57 -22.80 -6.10
N ALA A 2 16.83 -23.63 -5.36
CA ALA A 2 15.62 -23.21 -4.66
C ALA A 2 16.02 -22.66 -3.29
N ALA A 3 15.92 -21.35 -3.10
CA ALA A 3 16.22 -20.71 -1.83
C ALA A 3 15.18 -21.14 -0.79
N ASN A 4 15.66 -21.82 0.25
CA ASN A 4 14.93 -22.10 1.48
C ASN A 4 14.51 -20.77 2.13
N ARG A 5 13.28 -20.32 1.85
CA ARG A 5 12.72 -19.15 2.51
C ARG A 5 12.12 -19.62 3.82
N THR A 6 12.83 -19.41 4.91
CA THR A 6 12.22 -19.15 6.22
C THR A 6 11.34 -17.89 6.05
N THR A 7 10.14 -18.04 5.50
CA THR A 7 9.21 -16.93 5.30
C THR A 7 8.75 -16.50 6.68
N ASN A 8 9.37 -15.45 7.22
CA ASN A 8 8.70 -14.70 8.26
C ASN A 8 7.31 -14.35 7.70
N PRO A 9 6.19 -14.67 8.38
CA PRO A 9 4.84 -14.36 7.89
C PRO A 9 4.64 -12.86 7.61
N TRP A 10 5.57 -12.01 8.03
CA TRP A 10 5.64 -10.58 7.77
C TRP A 10 6.56 -10.17 6.60
N GLN A 11 7.10 -11.12 5.84
CA GLN A 11 8.05 -10.86 4.75
C GLN A 11 7.36 -10.74 3.38
N PHE A 12 6.27 -9.99 3.33
CA PHE A 12 5.62 -9.64 2.07
C PHE A 12 6.47 -8.60 1.32
N LEU A 13 6.48 -8.68 -0.01
CA LEU A 13 7.06 -7.60 -0.80
C LEU A 13 6.20 -6.33 -0.62
N PRO A 14 6.79 -5.13 -0.54
CA PRO A 14 6.03 -3.89 -0.36
C PRO A 14 4.89 -3.72 -1.39
N LEU A 15 5.14 -4.12 -2.64
CA LEU A 15 4.13 -4.12 -3.71
C LEU A 15 3.01 -5.14 -3.47
N GLU A 16 3.35 -6.32 -2.95
CA GLU A 16 2.36 -7.37 -2.63
C GLU A 16 1.47 -6.96 -1.44
N LEU A 17 2.02 -6.19 -0.50
CA LEU A 17 1.23 -5.56 0.55
C LEU A 17 0.27 -4.52 -0.03
N MET A 18 0.75 -3.63 -0.91
CA MET A 18 -0.11 -2.62 -1.54
C MET A 18 -1.26 -3.27 -2.32
N ASP A 19 -0.98 -4.29 -3.13
CA ASP A 19 -2.02 -5.05 -3.84
C ASP A 19 -3.10 -5.62 -2.89
N LYS A 20 -2.69 -6.12 -1.72
CA LYS A 20 -3.62 -6.66 -0.73
C LYS A 20 -4.52 -5.60 -0.10
N TYR A 21 -4.08 -4.34 -0.05
CA TYR A 21 -4.86 -3.24 0.52
C TYR A 21 -5.78 -2.55 -0.50
N ILE A 22 -5.80 -2.97 -1.77
CA ILE A 22 -6.75 -2.46 -2.75
C ILE A 22 -8.20 -2.74 -2.29
N GLY A 23 -9.04 -1.71 -2.31
CA GLY A 23 -10.41 -1.72 -1.80
C GLY A 23 -10.52 -1.54 -0.28
N SER A 24 -9.41 -1.39 0.44
CA SER A 24 -9.41 -1.09 1.88
C SER A 24 -9.24 0.41 2.14
N ARG A 25 -9.72 0.87 3.29
CA ARG A 25 -9.45 2.23 3.76
C ARG A 25 -8.01 2.32 4.25
N VAL A 26 -7.27 3.28 3.71
CA VAL A 26 -5.87 3.52 4.02
C VAL A 26 -5.67 4.95 4.50
N ASP A 27 -4.68 5.11 5.37
CA ASP A 27 -4.26 6.38 5.93
C ASP A 27 -2.88 6.69 5.33
N THR A 28 -2.85 7.64 4.40
CA THR A 28 -1.64 8.00 3.66
C THR A 28 -1.04 9.26 4.27
N VAL A 29 0.19 9.16 4.75
CA VAL A 29 0.96 10.31 5.25
C VAL A 29 1.88 10.82 4.14
N MET A 30 1.74 12.09 3.79
CA MET A 30 2.61 12.77 2.84
C MET A 30 3.75 13.50 3.56
N GLU A 31 4.84 13.80 2.84
CA GLU A 31 6.05 14.46 3.38
C GLU A 31 5.79 15.82 4.05
N SER A 32 4.68 16.51 3.74
CA SER A 32 4.32 17.80 4.34
C SER A 32 3.44 17.69 5.58
N ASP A 33 3.53 16.59 6.35
CA ASP A 33 2.66 16.27 7.49
C ASP A 33 1.16 16.32 7.14
N LYS A 34 0.83 16.04 5.87
CA LYS A 34 -0.55 15.94 5.41
C LYS A 34 -0.97 14.49 5.48
N GLU A 35 -2.06 14.25 6.20
CA GLU A 35 -2.67 12.94 6.27
C GLU A 35 -3.89 12.91 5.37
N VAL A 36 -4.00 11.86 4.58
CA VAL A 36 -5.08 11.67 3.63
C VAL A 36 -5.71 10.32 3.91
N PHE A 37 -6.99 10.34 4.29
CA PHE A 37 -7.77 9.15 4.58
C PHE A 37 -8.63 8.83 3.37
N GLY A 38 -8.55 7.63 2.82
CA GLY A 38 -9.36 7.28 1.65
C GLY A 38 -9.38 5.78 1.37
N THR A 39 -10.27 5.36 0.48
CA THR A 39 -10.30 3.98 -0.02
C THR A 39 -9.24 3.83 -1.11
N PHE A 40 -8.28 2.91 -0.92
CA PHE A 40 -7.22 2.67 -1.88
C PHE A 40 -7.73 1.92 -3.11
N LEU A 41 -7.79 2.56 -4.26
CA LEU A 41 -8.26 1.93 -5.50
C LEU A 41 -7.15 1.22 -6.26
N GLY A 42 -5.90 1.66 -6.11
CA GLY A 42 -4.76 1.05 -6.77
C GLY A 42 -3.57 1.99 -6.90
N PHE A 43 -2.51 1.50 -7.53
CA PHE A 43 -1.28 2.23 -7.79
C PHE A 43 -0.71 1.89 -9.17
N ASP A 44 0.27 2.67 -9.64
CA ASP A 44 1.03 2.42 -10.88
C ASP A 44 2.48 2.00 -10.62
N ASP A 45 3.27 1.75 -11.67
CA ASP A 45 4.69 1.36 -11.56
C ASP A 45 5.57 2.43 -10.86
N PHE A 46 5.08 3.67 -10.73
CA PHE A 46 5.73 4.77 -10.02
C PHE A 46 5.19 4.99 -8.61
N VAL A 47 4.30 4.11 -8.13
CA VAL A 47 3.66 4.18 -6.80
C VAL A 47 2.76 5.42 -6.64
N ASN A 48 2.23 5.96 -7.74
CA ASN A 48 1.17 6.96 -7.68
C ASN A 48 -0.11 6.25 -7.23
N MET A 49 -0.68 6.69 -6.10
CA MET A 49 -1.86 6.07 -5.50
C MET A 49 -3.16 6.74 -5.96
N VAL A 50 -4.17 5.94 -6.28
CA VAL A 50 -5.54 6.40 -6.55
C VAL A 50 -6.39 6.14 -5.32
N LEU A 51 -7.03 7.19 -4.80
CA LEU A 51 -7.88 7.12 -3.61
C LEU A 51 -9.31 7.59 -3.93
N GLU A 52 -10.31 6.93 -3.36
CA GLU A 52 -11.72 7.31 -3.40
C GLU A 52 -12.20 7.77 -2.01
N ASP A 53 -13.25 8.60 -1.96
CA ASP A 53 -13.84 9.14 -0.72
C ASP A 53 -12.81 9.78 0.23
N VAL A 54 -11.93 10.58 -0.37
CA VAL A 54 -10.80 11.20 0.31
C VAL A 54 -11.25 12.22 1.36
N THR A 55 -10.72 12.08 2.57
CA THR A 55 -10.85 13.03 3.69
C THR A 55 -9.47 13.57 4.06
N VAL A 56 -9.38 14.87 4.32
CA VAL A 56 -8.15 15.61 4.67
C VAL A 56 -8.15 16.07 6.12
#